data_AF-A0A3P7EEP7-F1
#
_entry.id   AF-A0A3P7EEP7-F1
#
_cell.length_a   1.000
_cell.length_b   1.000
_cell.length_c   1.000
_cell.angle_alpha   90.00
_cell.angle_beta   90.00
_cell.angle_gamma   90.00
#
_symmetry.space_group_name_H-M   'P 1'
#
loop_
_entity.id
_entity.type
_entity.pdbx_description
1 polymer ?
#
loop_
_entity_poly.entity_id
_entity_poly.type
_entity_poly.pdbx_seq_one_letter_code
_entity_poly.pdbx_strand_id
1 'polypeptide(L)'
;MPNSLCLNTPGSFSCVCLPGFYWSDIGSVCVDIDECLLLADDCLESQRCLNTPGSFKCIRTLSCGTGYALDSDTEQCIDVDECNLGSHDCGPLYQCRNTQGSYRCDPKKCDEGELMNPRTGECTSMDCPIGYKPIHGRCEDVNECEITGRCAQFEECINTPGSFRCQERGNLCTNGYRMDRDTGFCVGKYC
;
A
#
# COMPACT_ATOMS: atom_id res chain seq x y z
N MET A 1 32.88 12.14 42.72
CA MET A 1 33.03 13.25 41.76
C MET A 1 32.23 12.90 40.51
N PRO A 2 31.40 13.81 39.97
CA PRO A 2 30.67 13.57 38.71
C PRO A 2 31.62 13.30 37.54
N ASN A 3 31.20 12.48 36.57
CA ASN A 3 31.92 12.21 35.31
C ASN A 3 33.38 11.71 35.50
N SER A 4 33.63 10.91 36.54
CA SER A 4 34.96 10.37 36.83
C SER A 4 34.89 8.91 37.29
N LEU A 5 35.96 8.15 37.05
CA LEU A 5 36.19 6.82 37.60
C LEU A 5 37.30 6.90 38.65
N CYS A 6 37.03 6.46 39.88
CA CYS A 6 38.01 6.50 40.97
C CYS A 6 38.52 5.10 41.33
N LEU A 7 39.84 4.96 41.41
CA LEU A 7 40.56 3.77 41.84
C LEU A 7 41.15 4.02 43.22
N ASN A 8 40.78 3.18 44.19
CA ASN A 8 41.33 3.25 45.53
C ASN A 8 42.75 2.66 45.54
N THR A 9 43.70 3.36 46.14
CA THR A 9 45.06 2.89 46.39
C THR A 9 45.30 2.75 47.90
N PRO A 10 46.26 1.94 48.36
CA PRO A 10 46.55 1.85 49.79
C PRO A 10 46.94 3.22 50.35
N GLY A 11 46.07 3.79 51.21
CA GLY A 11 46.26 5.11 51.82
C GLY A 11 45.81 6.30 50.97
N SER A 12 45.27 6.11 49.77
CA SER A 12 44.80 7.21 48.91
C SER A 12 43.74 6.74 47.89
N PHE A 13 43.33 7.62 46.98
CA PHE A 13 42.51 7.28 45.81
C PHE A 13 42.95 8.17 44.65
N SER A 14 42.88 7.64 43.44
CA SER A 14 43.15 8.39 42.21
C SER A 14 41.91 8.33 41.33
N CYS A 15 41.42 9.50 40.89
CA CYS A 15 40.30 9.59 39.98
C CYS A 15 40.78 10.01 38.59
N VAL A 16 40.27 9.36 37.56
CA VAL A 16 40.44 9.73 36.16
C VAL A 16 39.10 10.23 35.61
N CYS A 17 39.12 11.28 34.80
CA CYS A 17 37.91 11.73 34.13
C CYS A 17 37.44 10.70 33.11
N LEU A 18 36.12 10.60 32.91
CA LEU A 18 35.56 9.77 31.84
C LEU A 18 36.01 10.32 30.46
N PRO A 19 36.00 9.50 29.40
CA PRO A 19 36.25 9.99 28.04
C PRO A 19 35.35 11.18 27.70
N GLY A 20 35.90 12.18 27.01
CA GLY A 20 35.20 13.45 26.72
C GLY A 20 35.25 14.49 27.85
N PHE A 21 35.96 14.23 28.95
CA PHE A 21 36.12 15.17 30.06
C PHE A 21 37.60 15.42 30.38
N TYR A 22 37.94 16.66 30.76
CA TYR A 22 39.26 17.04 31.22
C TYR A 22 39.27 17.46 32.69
N TRP A 23 40.43 17.32 33.33
CA TRP A 23 40.61 17.72 34.72
C TRP A 23 40.77 19.23 34.85
N SER A 24 39.93 19.86 35.67
CA SER A 24 40.07 21.27 36.07
C SER A 24 40.54 21.39 37.51
N ASP A 25 41.73 21.99 37.70
CA ASP A 25 42.23 22.36 39.03
C ASP A 25 41.31 23.41 39.70
N ILE A 26 40.62 24.21 38.90
CA ILE A 26 39.58 25.13 39.37
C ILE A 26 38.37 24.28 39.77
N GLY A 27 38.15 24.17 41.07
CA GLY A 27 37.05 23.40 41.66
C GLY A 27 37.33 21.91 41.83
N SER A 28 38.46 21.39 41.33
CA SER A 28 38.81 19.96 41.38
C SER A 28 37.65 19.09 40.87
N VAL A 29 37.29 19.28 39.60
CA VAL A 29 36.17 18.58 38.93
C VAL A 29 36.55 18.18 37.51
N CYS A 30 35.92 17.12 37.01
CA CYS A 30 35.96 16.77 35.59
C CYS A 30 34.98 17.66 34.81
N VAL A 31 35.53 18.50 33.94
CA VAL A 31 34.78 19.42 33.09
C VAL A 31 34.67 18.81 31.70
N ASP A 32 33.51 18.98 31.10
CA ASP A 32 33.22 18.55 29.74
C ASP A 32 34.17 19.21 28.75
N ILE A 33 34.71 18.44 27.81
CA ILE A 33 35.48 19.00 26.69
C ILE A 33 34.45 19.49 25.67
N ASP A 34 34.43 20.80 25.42
CA ASP A 34 33.58 21.33 24.35
C ASP A 34 34.28 21.15 23.00
N GLU A 35 34.03 20.02 22.34
CA GLU A 35 34.68 19.72 21.05
C GLU A 35 34.31 20.72 19.96
N CYS A 36 33.14 21.36 20.06
CA CYS A 36 32.67 22.38 19.13
C CYS A 36 33.49 23.67 19.21
N LEU A 37 33.90 24.08 20.42
CA LEU A 37 34.80 25.22 20.62
C LEU A 37 36.23 24.93 20.16
N LEU A 38 36.64 23.66 20.21
CA LEU A 38 37.97 23.22 19.80
C LEU A 38 38.08 22.97 18.30
N LEU A 39 36.98 23.07 17.53
CA LEU A 39 36.91 22.70 16.11
C LEU A 39 37.43 21.27 15.88
N ALA A 40 37.21 20.40 16.86
CA ALA A 40 37.58 18.98 16.81
C ALA A 40 36.38 18.10 16.44
N ASP A 41 35.27 18.72 16.04
CA ASP A 41 34.09 18.03 15.55
C ASP A 41 34.33 17.46 14.14
N ASP A 42 33.89 16.22 13.91
CA ASP A 42 33.92 15.58 12.58
C ASP A 42 32.60 15.85 11.82
N CYS A 43 32.01 17.03 12.02
CA CYS A 43 30.75 17.39 11.40
C CYS A 43 30.94 17.76 9.91
N LEU A 44 29.95 17.42 9.09
CA LEU A 44 29.92 17.84 7.68
C LEU A 44 29.68 19.35 7.57
N GLU A 45 30.10 19.98 6.46
CA GLU A 45 29.88 21.43 6.20
C GLU A 45 28.39 21.87 6.29
N SER A 46 27.45 20.94 6.16
CA SER A 46 25.99 21.20 6.27
C SER A 46 25.43 21.07 7.70
N GLN A 47 26.29 20.81 8.68
CA GLN A 47 25.95 20.61 10.09
C GLN A 47 26.59 21.69 10.98
N ARG A 48 26.01 21.88 12.16
CA ARG A 48 26.57 22.65 13.28
C ARG A 48 26.86 21.69 14.42
N CYS A 49 27.98 21.88 15.07
CA CYS A 49 28.31 21.14 16.27
C CYS A 49 27.44 21.62 17.45
N LEU A 50 26.89 20.68 18.22
CA LEU A 50 26.23 20.89 19.50
C LEU A 50 26.97 20.08 20.56
N ASN A 51 27.55 20.77 21.53
CA ASN A 51 28.25 20.11 22.62
C ASN A 51 27.26 19.35 23.54
N THR A 52 27.62 18.13 23.95
CA THR A 52 26.86 17.31 24.91
C THR A 52 27.81 16.76 26.00
N PRO A 53 27.32 16.38 27.19
CA PRO A 53 28.22 15.85 28.21
C PRO A 53 28.97 14.58 27.74
N GLY A 54 30.29 14.70 27.59
CA GLY A 54 31.23 13.65 27.19
C GLY A 54 31.34 13.38 25.69
N SER A 55 30.70 14.18 24.84
CA SER A 55 30.70 14.03 23.38
C SER A 55 30.08 15.25 22.69
N PHE A 56 30.15 15.36 21.38
CA PHE A 56 29.35 16.31 20.61
C PHE A 56 28.29 15.60 19.75
N LYS A 57 27.33 16.38 19.24
CA LYS A 57 26.37 15.99 18.19
C LYS A 57 26.47 16.94 17.00
N CYS A 58 26.46 16.38 15.78
CA CYS A 58 26.43 17.16 14.55
C CYS A 58 25.00 17.39 14.08
N ILE A 59 24.37 18.44 14.58
CA ILE A 59 22.98 18.74 14.22
C ILE A 59 22.94 19.54 12.92
N ARG A 60 22.00 19.24 12.03
CA ARG A 60 21.92 19.94 10.73
C ARG A 60 21.66 21.44 10.92
N THR A 61 22.31 22.26 10.10
CA THR A 61 22.06 23.71 10.04
C THR A 61 20.92 24.03 9.06
N LEU A 62 20.71 23.16 8.07
CA LEU A 62 19.69 23.34 7.03
C LEU A 62 18.48 22.44 7.30
N SER A 63 17.29 23.06 7.31
CA SER A 63 16.01 22.35 7.27
C SER A 63 15.99 21.34 6.12
N CYS A 64 15.28 20.22 6.27
CA CYS A 64 15.27 19.13 5.28
C CYS A 64 14.81 19.52 3.86
N GLY A 65 14.27 20.72 3.68
CA GLY A 65 13.72 21.19 2.42
C GLY A 65 12.23 20.84 2.31
N THR A 66 11.59 21.30 1.24
CA THR A 66 10.18 20.98 0.97
C THR A 66 10.02 19.47 0.72
N GLY A 67 8.98 18.86 1.30
CA GLY A 67 8.67 17.44 1.11
C GLY A 67 9.48 16.48 1.96
N TYR A 68 10.33 16.97 2.87
CA TYR A 68 11.13 16.12 3.77
C TYR A 68 10.95 16.55 5.22
N ALA A 69 10.92 15.58 6.13
CA ALA A 69 10.87 15.77 7.57
C ALA A 69 12.15 15.24 8.21
N LEU A 70 12.58 15.87 9.30
CA LEU A 70 13.69 15.37 10.10
C LEU A 70 13.18 14.22 10.98
N ASP A 71 13.75 13.05 10.79
CA ASP A 71 13.57 11.92 11.70
C ASP A 71 14.36 12.18 12.98
N SER A 72 13.67 12.17 14.13
CA SER A 72 14.26 12.53 15.42
C SER A 72 15.26 11.50 15.96
N ASP A 73 15.15 10.24 15.53
CA ASP A 73 15.96 9.15 16.04
C ASP A 73 17.25 9.00 15.23
N THR A 74 17.17 9.21 13.92
CA THR A 74 18.29 9.04 12.98
C THR A 74 18.96 10.36 12.59
N GLU A 75 18.35 11.50 12.90
CA GLU A 75 18.75 12.84 12.42
C GLU A 75 18.84 12.93 10.88
N GLN A 76 18.17 12.01 10.16
CA GLN A 76 18.10 11.98 8.70
C GLN A 76 16.85 12.69 8.18
N CYS A 77 16.96 13.25 6.98
CA CYS A 77 15.79 13.78 6.28
C CYS A 77 15.08 12.63 5.57
N ILE A 78 13.89 12.30 6.04
CA ILE A 78 13.02 11.30 5.44
C ILE A 78 11.96 11.98 4.58
N ASP A 79 11.57 11.27 3.53
CA ASP A 79 10.49 11.70 2.66
C ASP A 79 9.17 11.81 3.42
N VAL A 80 8.41 12.88 3.19
CA VAL A 80 7.07 13.04 3.73
C VAL A 80 6.08 12.42 2.77
N ASP A 81 5.43 11.34 3.17
CA ASP A 81 4.40 10.71 2.33
C ASP A 81 3.09 11.53 2.36
N GLU A 82 2.94 12.47 1.42
CA GLU A 82 1.75 13.33 1.36
C GLU A 82 0.48 12.56 0.99
N CYS A 83 0.62 11.39 0.36
CA CYS A 83 -0.51 10.51 0.05
C CYS A 83 -1.07 9.86 1.31
N ASN A 84 -0.20 9.39 2.21
CA ASN A 84 -0.61 8.84 3.51
C ASN A 84 -1.13 9.92 4.46
N LEU A 85 -0.55 11.13 4.43
CA LEU A 85 -1.01 12.24 5.25
C LEU A 85 -2.30 12.91 4.73
N GLY A 86 -2.70 12.64 3.49
CA GLY A 86 -3.83 13.30 2.85
C GLY A 86 -3.61 14.79 2.61
N SER A 87 -2.36 15.25 2.61
CA SER A 87 -1.98 16.65 2.35
C SER A 87 -1.77 16.94 0.86
N HIS A 88 -1.98 15.94 0.00
CA HIS A 88 -1.92 16.07 -1.44
C HIS A 88 -3.14 16.80 -2.02
N ASP A 89 -2.98 17.49 -3.14
CA ASP A 89 -4.08 18.12 -3.91
C ASP A 89 -4.35 17.34 -5.20
N CYS A 90 -4.63 16.04 -5.06
CA CYS A 90 -5.06 15.24 -6.20
C CYS A 90 -6.57 15.33 -6.29
N GLY A 91 -7.07 15.98 -7.35
CA GLY A 91 -8.50 16.04 -7.62
C GLY A 91 -9.14 14.65 -7.71
N PRO A 92 -10.48 14.56 -7.65
CA PRO A 92 -11.22 13.30 -7.50
C PRO A 92 -10.90 12.23 -8.56
N LEU A 93 -10.52 12.64 -9.77
CA LEU A 93 -10.19 11.76 -10.91
C LEU A 93 -8.75 11.21 -10.86
N TYR A 94 -7.95 11.59 -9.86
CA TYR A 94 -6.55 11.21 -9.75
C TYR A 94 -6.29 10.50 -8.42
N GLN A 95 -5.37 9.53 -8.45
CA GLN A 95 -4.85 8.87 -7.28
C GLN A 95 -3.47 9.45 -6.95
N CYS A 96 -3.24 9.71 -5.67
CA CYS A 96 -1.95 10.17 -5.19
C CYS A 96 -0.91 9.04 -5.31
N ARG A 97 0.27 9.38 -5.79
CA ARG A 97 1.45 8.52 -5.76
C ARG A 97 2.64 9.29 -5.17
N ASN A 98 3.13 8.80 -4.05
CA ASN A 98 4.24 9.42 -3.34
C ASN A 98 5.55 9.33 -4.15
N THR A 99 6.42 10.33 -4.02
CA THR A 99 7.73 10.41 -4.67
C THR A 99 8.74 11.07 -3.73
N GLN A 100 10.04 10.87 -3.92
CA GLN A 100 11.01 11.52 -3.04
C GLN A 100 10.93 13.05 -3.12
N GLY A 101 10.55 13.68 -2.02
CA GLY A 101 10.39 15.11 -1.81
C GLY A 101 9.08 15.70 -2.35
N SER A 102 8.14 14.88 -2.81
CA SER A 102 6.88 15.37 -3.38
C SER A 102 5.87 14.24 -3.63
N TYR A 103 4.73 14.57 -4.23
CA TYR A 103 3.80 13.58 -4.77
C TYR A 103 3.48 13.89 -6.23
N ARG A 104 2.92 12.90 -6.92
CA ARG A 104 2.27 13.11 -8.21
C ARG A 104 0.85 12.55 -8.21
N CYS A 105 0.02 13.10 -9.06
CA CYS A 105 -1.35 12.67 -9.24
C CYS A 105 -1.45 11.85 -10.53
N ASP A 106 -1.62 10.54 -10.39
CA ASP A 106 -1.80 9.64 -11.54
C ASP A 106 -3.30 9.53 -11.86
N PRO A 107 -3.70 9.45 -13.14
CA PRO A 107 -5.10 9.25 -13.48
C PRO A 107 -5.63 7.96 -12.85
N LYS A 108 -6.78 8.04 -12.17
CA LYS A 108 -7.48 6.84 -11.71
C LYS A 108 -7.89 6.00 -12.92
N LYS A 109 -7.95 4.69 -12.73
CA LYS A 109 -8.54 3.75 -13.68
C LYS A 109 -9.61 2.97 -12.93
N CYS A 110 -10.73 2.74 -13.60
CA CYS A 110 -11.72 1.80 -13.11
C CYS A 110 -11.40 0.40 -13.61
N ASP A 111 -11.92 -0.60 -12.90
CA ASP A 111 -11.80 -1.98 -13.31
C ASP A 111 -12.63 -2.25 -14.59
N GLU A 112 -12.40 -3.40 -15.21
CA GLU A 112 -13.10 -3.76 -16.44
C GLU A 112 -14.62 -3.87 -16.19
N GLY A 113 -15.40 -3.19 -17.03
CA GLY A 113 -16.87 -3.13 -16.90
C GLY A 113 -17.40 -2.00 -16.01
N GLU A 114 -16.51 -1.22 -15.40
CA GLU A 114 -16.88 -0.06 -14.60
C GLU A 114 -16.76 1.25 -15.37
N LEU A 115 -17.61 2.22 -15.01
CA LEU A 115 -17.60 3.57 -15.54
C LEU A 115 -17.24 4.57 -14.44
N MET A 116 -16.28 5.46 -14.75
CA MET A 116 -15.88 6.54 -13.86
C MET A 116 -16.90 7.69 -13.92
N ASN A 117 -17.40 8.11 -12.77
CA ASN A 117 -18.14 9.35 -12.66
C ASN A 117 -17.18 10.54 -12.88
N PRO A 118 -17.39 11.39 -13.90
CA PRO A 118 -16.46 12.47 -14.25
C PRO A 118 -16.41 13.59 -13.21
N ARG A 119 -17.31 13.60 -12.22
CA ARG A 119 -17.34 14.59 -11.13
C ARG A 119 -16.68 14.07 -9.87
N THR A 120 -17.01 12.84 -9.47
CA THR A 120 -16.57 12.27 -8.18
C THR A 120 -15.34 11.37 -8.32
N GLY A 121 -15.02 10.91 -9.54
CA GLY A 121 -13.98 9.90 -9.78
C GLY A 121 -14.29 8.53 -9.16
N GLU A 122 -15.53 8.34 -8.73
CA GLU A 122 -16.06 7.06 -8.26
C GLU A 122 -16.28 6.15 -9.45
N CYS A 123 -15.80 4.92 -9.33
CA CYS A 123 -16.04 3.86 -10.31
C CYS A 123 -17.28 3.09 -9.89
N THR A 124 -18.21 2.94 -10.82
CA THR A 124 -19.42 2.14 -10.61
C THR A 124 -19.49 1.06 -11.66
N SER A 125 -19.75 -0.18 -11.24
CA SER A 125 -20.12 -1.25 -12.15
C SER A 125 -21.35 -0.83 -12.95
N MET A 126 -21.32 -1.02 -14.27
CA MET A 126 -22.50 -0.76 -15.09
C MET A 126 -23.59 -1.78 -14.74
N ASP A 127 -24.72 -1.28 -14.23
CA ASP A 127 -25.88 -2.11 -13.89
C ASP A 127 -26.49 -2.75 -15.14
N CYS A 128 -26.13 -4.00 -15.39
CA CYS A 128 -26.71 -4.80 -16.45
C CYS A 128 -27.88 -5.65 -15.94
N PRO A 129 -28.90 -5.93 -16.79
CA PRO A 129 -29.94 -6.89 -16.42
C PRO A 129 -29.34 -8.28 -16.11
N ILE A 130 -30.07 -9.08 -15.34
CA ILE A 130 -29.67 -10.48 -15.08
C ILE A 130 -29.46 -11.21 -16.41
N GLY A 131 -28.36 -11.95 -16.54
CA GLY A 131 -27.96 -12.63 -17.78
C GLY A 131 -27.12 -11.77 -18.74
N TYR A 132 -26.75 -10.54 -18.35
CA TYR A 132 -25.87 -9.67 -19.15
C TYR A 132 -24.63 -9.27 -18.35
N LYS A 133 -23.52 -9.03 -19.06
CA LYS A 133 -22.28 -8.50 -18.48
C LYS A 133 -21.84 -7.21 -19.18
N PRO A 134 -21.20 -6.27 -18.47
CA PRO A 134 -20.68 -5.06 -19.08
C PRO A 134 -19.44 -5.38 -19.91
N ILE A 135 -19.53 -5.21 -21.22
CA ILE A 135 -18.41 -5.31 -22.17
C ILE A 135 -18.31 -3.99 -22.92
N HIS A 136 -17.13 -3.37 -22.94
CA HIS A 136 -16.88 -2.14 -23.70
C HIS A 136 -17.93 -1.03 -23.49
N GLY A 137 -18.45 -0.88 -22.26
CA GLY A 137 -19.47 0.12 -21.92
C GLY A 137 -20.89 -0.21 -22.39
N ARG A 138 -21.19 -1.47 -22.71
CA ARG A 138 -22.54 -1.95 -23.05
C ARG A 138 -22.84 -3.25 -22.31
N CYS A 139 -24.11 -3.52 -22.08
CA CYS A 139 -24.56 -4.81 -21.58
C CYS A 139 -24.64 -5.80 -22.74
N GLU A 140 -23.76 -6.80 -22.74
CA GLU A 140 -23.78 -7.90 -23.69
C GLU A 140 -24.31 -9.16 -23.03
N ASP A 141 -25.08 -9.93 -23.79
CA ASP A 141 -25.71 -11.16 -23.37
C ASP A 141 -24.65 -12.21 -22.98
N VAL A 142 -24.83 -12.83 -21.81
CA VAL A 142 -23.95 -13.90 -21.35
C VAL A 142 -24.42 -15.19 -21.97
N ASN A 143 -23.60 -15.81 -22.82
CA ASN A 143 -23.93 -17.12 -23.37
C ASN A 143 -23.81 -18.21 -22.28
N GLU A 144 -24.88 -18.48 -21.53
CA GLU A 144 -24.80 -19.47 -20.45
C GLU A 144 -24.58 -20.89 -20.97
N CYS A 145 -24.89 -21.17 -22.24
CA CYS A 145 -24.61 -22.47 -22.87
C CYS A 145 -23.11 -22.78 -22.94
N GLU A 146 -22.25 -21.76 -22.97
CA GLU A 146 -20.79 -21.91 -22.94
C GLU A 146 -20.21 -21.98 -21.52
N ILE A 147 -21.00 -21.63 -20.49
CA ILE A 147 -20.53 -21.53 -19.10
C ILE A 147 -21.08 -22.66 -18.24
N THR A 148 -22.41 -22.77 -18.14
CA THR A 148 -23.07 -23.79 -17.30
C THR A 148 -23.99 -24.70 -18.08
N GLY A 149 -24.71 -24.18 -19.08
CA GLY A 149 -25.50 -24.90 -20.08
C GLY A 149 -26.25 -26.12 -19.55
N ARG A 150 -26.86 -26.03 -18.36
CA ARG A 150 -27.44 -27.18 -17.64
C ARG A 150 -28.76 -27.62 -18.27
N CYS A 151 -28.68 -28.24 -19.43
CA CYS A 151 -29.78 -28.94 -20.07
C CYS A 151 -29.74 -30.44 -19.79
N ALA A 152 -30.88 -31.13 -19.95
CA ALA A 152 -30.90 -32.58 -19.86
C ALA A 152 -30.02 -33.21 -20.96
N GLN A 153 -29.59 -34.46 -20.77
CA GLN A 153 -28.68 -35.15 -21.69
C GLN A 153 -29.15 -35.16 -23.16
N PHE A 154 -30.47 -35.10 -23.39
CA PHE A 154 -31.09 -35.16 -24.73
C PHE A 154 -31.62 -33.81 -25.22
N GLU A 155 -31.32 -32.75 -24.50
CA GLU A 155 -31.66 -31.39 -24.87
C GLU A 155 -30.43 -30.67 -25.42
N GLU A 156 -30.67 -29.75 -26.34
CA GLU A 156 -29.70 -28.79 -26.83
C GLU A 156 -29.90 -27.47 -26.09
N CYS A 157 -28.81 -26.91 -25.57
CA CYS A 157 -28.81 -25.58 -24.99
C CYS A 157 -28.86 -24.54 -26.10
N ILE A 158 -29.85 -23.67 -26.06
CA ILE A 158 -30.03 -22.54 -26.99
C ILE A 158 -29.90 -21.26 -26.19
N ASN A 159 -28.90 -20.46 -26.53
CA ASN A 159 -28.72 -19.14 -25.93
C ASN A 159 -29.88 -18.21 -26.30
N THR A 160 -30.36 -17.43 -25.34
CA THR A 160 -31.44 -16.46 -25.52
C THR A 160 -31.06 -15.13 -24.83
N PRO A 161 -31.64 -13.99 -25.22
CA PRO A 161 -31.34 -12.74 -24.54
C PRO A 161 -31.68 -12.81 -23.03
N GLY A 162 -30.66 -12.70 -22.18
CA GLY A 162 -30.69 -12.73 -20.73
C GLY A 162 -30.80 -14.12 -20.09
N SER A 163 -30.75 -15.21 -20.88
CA SER A 163 -30.87 -16.57 -20.37
C SER A 163 -30.53 -17.63 -21.42
N PHE A 164 -30.73 -18.91 -21.09
CA PHE A 164 -30.76 -19.98 -22.09
C PHE A 164 -32.04 -20.79 -21.95
N ARG A 165 -32.41 -21.48 -23.03
CA ARG A 165 -33.47 -22.49 -23.00
C ARG A 165 -32.94 -23.82 -23.51
N CYS A 166 -33.48 -24.89 -22.97
CA CYS A 166 -33.22 -26.23 -23.44
C CYS A 166 -34.30 -26.63 -24.44
N GLN A 167 -33.89 -27.04 -25.63
CA GLN A 167 -34.79 -27.58 -26.65
C GLN A 167 -34.48 -29.06 -26.82
N GLU A 168 -35.51 -29.91 -26.85
CA GLU A 168 -35.31 -31.33 -27.20
C GLU A 168 -34.57 -31.42 -28.53
N ARG A 169 -33.48 -32.21 -28.58
CA ARG A 169 -32.95 -32.63 -29.87
C ARG A 169 -34.06 -33.41 -30.56
N GLY A 170 -34.65 -32.82 -31.59
CA GLY A 170 -35.78 -33.41 -32.29
C GLY A 170 -35.52 -34.87 -32.65
N ASN A 171 -36.48 -35.74 -32.29
CA ASN A 171 -36.60 -37.12 -32.74
C ASN A 171 -35.39 -38.05 -32.53
N LEU A 172 -34.86 -38.19 -31.31
CA LEU A 172 -34.21 -39.46 -30.94
C LEU A 172 -35.20 -40.63 -31.01
N CYS A 173 -36.47 -40.37 -30.72
CA CYS A 173 -37.54 -41.35 -30.74
C CYS A 173 -38.24 -41.44 -32.09
N THR A 174 -38.44 -42.65 -32.59
CA THR A 174 -39.21 -42.93 -33.81
C THR A 174 -40.65 -42.38 -33.68
N ASN A 175 -41.27 -42.04 -34.82
CA ASN A 175 -42.68 -41.65 -34.86
C ASN A 175 -43.56 -42.63 -34.06
N GLY A 176 -44.32 -42.09 -33.11
CA GLY A 176 -45.16 -42.87 -32.18
C GLY A 176 -44.62 -42.94 -30.74
N TYR A 177 -43.39 -42.49 -30.50
CA TYR A 177 -42.77 -42.47 -29.18
C TYR A 177 -42.42 -41.02 -28.75
N ARG A 178 -42.43 -40.78 -27.44
CA ARG A 178 -41.91 -39.56 -26.78
C ARG A 178 -40.81 -39.99 -25.81
N MET A 179 -39.86 -39.12 -25.52
CA MET A 179 -38.84 -39.43 -24.53
C MET A 179 -39.39 -39.26 -23.12
N ASP A 180 -39.06 -40.18 -22.22
CA ASP A 180 -39.33 -40.12 -20.79
C ASP A 180 -38.26 -39.27 -20.08
N ARG A 181 -38.70 -38.28 -19.30
CA ARG A 181 -37.82 -37.29 -18.65
C ARG A 181 -37.03 -37.86 -17.46
N ASP A 182 -37.54 -38.90 -16.83
CA ASP A 182 -36.94 -39.51 -15.63
C ASP A 182 -35.90 -40.57 -16.00
N THR A 183 -36.13 -41.29 -17.10
CA THR A 183 -35.34 -42.46 -17.51
C THR A 183 -34.53 -42.26 -18.79
N GLY A 184 -34.86 -41.28 -19.63
CA GLY A 184 -34.19 -41.05 -20.91
C GLY A 184 -34.59 -42.00 -22.05
N PHE A 185 -35.57 -42.88 -21.84
CA PHE A 185 -36.02 -43.84 -22.86
C PHE A 185 -37.18 -43.31 -23.71
N CYS A 186 -37.29 -43.80 -24.94
CA CYS A 186 -38.46 -43.57 -25.79
C CYS A 186 -39.64 -44.42 -25.31
N VAL A 187 -40.66 -43.79 -24.75
CA VAL A 187 -41.93 -44.40 -24.33
C VAL A 187 -43.04 -44.10 -25.33
N GLY A 188 -44.02 -45.00 -25.48
CA GLY A 188 -45.12 -44.81 -26.42
C GLY A 188 -45.88 -43.51 -26.13
N LYS A 189 -46.25 -42.75 -27.17
CA LYS A 189 -47.06 -41.52 -27.03
C LYS A 189 -48.45 -41.78 -26.42
N TYR A 190 -48.91 -43.03 -26.44
CA TYR A 190 -50.26 -43.46 -26.07
C TYR A 190 -50.30 -44.51 -24.95
N CYS A 191 -49.26 -44.57 -24.11
CA CYS A 191 -49.25 -45.39 -22.90
C CYS A 191 -49.50 -44.53 -21.66
#